data_AF-A0A955R4V0-F1
#
_entry.id   AF-A0A955R4V0-F1
#
_cell.length_a   1.000
_cell.length_b   1.000
_cell.length_c   1.000
_cell.angle_alpha   90.00
_cell.angle_beta   90.00
_cell.angle_gamma   90.00
#
_symmetry.space_group_name_H-M   'P 1'
#
loop_
_entity.id
_entity.type
_entity.pdbx_description
1 polymer ?
#
loop_
_entity_poly.entity_id
_entity_poly.type
_entity_poly.pdbx_seq_one_letter_code
_entity_poly.pdbx_strand_id
1 'polypeptide(L)'
;MRLRPEDKIRIHQAKKAVLKKIIKLTKVNRGQPEDQVLSVVEAETSGLFDQLLSVYQGILTHNTDAIKSRAHAAKRSQQNPRTEHVGRFFIHLIEKELHESELHPSVIPVLARSVSLLIGAEAYTQFSDKIQHLIEFADKHGFDYDQMLASKPGQDIMKSIFNMYRTELKNNRGILDILKNRLDEALVDYSIRHPEDTDFNIEESVGKALNAFLSLVQKGVAK
;
A
#
# COMPACT_ATOMS: atom_id res chain seq x y z
N MET A 1 -12.32 -0.28 -5.22
CA MET A 1 -13.36 -1.29 -4.93
C MET A 1 -14.58 -0.59 -4.35
N ARG A 2 -15.71 -0.46 -5.09
CA ARG A 2 -16.96 0.06 -4.51
C ARG A 2 -17.79 -1.12 -4.03
N LEU A 3 -17.77 -1.36 -2.72
CA LEU A 3 -18.70 -2.29 -2.06
C LEU A 3 -20.14 -1.86 -2.37
N ARG A 4 -21.02 -2.82 -2.65
CA ARG A 4 -22.45 -2.51 -2.80
C ARG A 4 -22.95 -1.87 -1.49
N PRO A 5 -23.89 -0.92 -1.55
CA PRO A 5 -24.43 -0.29 -0.35
C PRO A 5 -24.89 -1.32 0.70
N GLU A 6 -25.50 -2.42 0.25
CA GLU A 6 -25.96 -3.52 1.09
C GLU A 6 -24.81 -4.26 1.79
N ASP A 7 -23.72 -4.56 1.07
CA ASP A 7 -22.54 -5.20 1.64
C ASP A 7 -21.86 -4.29 2.68
N LYS A 8 -21.81 -2.97 2.43
CA LYS A 8 -21.29 -1.99 3.41
C LYS A 8 -22.12 -1.99 4.69
N ILE A 9 -23.44 -2.03 4.57
CA ILE A 9 -24.36 -2.08 5.70
C ILE A 9 -24.17 -3.38 6.49
N ARG A 10 -24.09 -4.52 5.81
CA ARG A 10 -23.89 -5.84 6.44
C ARG A 10 -22.54 -5.92 7.16
N ILE A 11 -21.46 -5.47 6.54
CA ILE A 11 -20.12 -5.41 7.17
C ILE A 11 -20.15 -4.49 8.39
N HIS A 12 -20.76 -3.31 8.28
CA HIS A 12 -20.84 -2.35 9.39
C HIS A 12 -21.65 -2.91 10.57
N GLN A 13 -22.76 -3.59 10.29
CA GLN A 13 -23.60 -4.22 11.30
C GLN A 13 -22.87 -5.39 11.99
N ALA A 14 -22.19 -6.24 11.23
CA ALA A 14 -21.41 -7.36 11.76
C ALA A 14 -20.25 -6.87 12.65
N LYS A 15 -19.48 -5.86 12.20
CA LYS A 15 -18.42 -5.23 13.02
C LYS A 15 -18.97 -4.66 14.34
N LYS A 16 -20.11 -3.98 14.28
CA LYS A 16 -20.75 -3.40 15.47
C LYS A 16 -21.26 -4.49 16.42
N ALA A 17 -21.73 -5.63 15.91
CA ALA A 17 -22.17 -6.76 16.71
C ALA A 17 -21.00 -7.43 17.45
N VAL A 18 -19.89 -7.69 16.76
CA VAL A 18 -18.66 -8.23 17.34
C VAL A 18 -18.15 -7.32 18.45
N LEU A 19 -17.96 -6.02 18.17
CA LEU A 19 -17.46 -5.06 19.17
C LEU A 19 -18.36 -4.99 20.41
N LYS A 20 -19.69 -4.95 20.22
CA LYS A 20 -20.63 -4.95 21.35
C LYS A 20 -20.55 -6.22 22.17
N LYS A 21 -20.40 -7.39 21.53
CA LYS A 21 -20.32 -8.69 22.20
C LYS A 21 -19.02 -8.81 23.00
N ILE A 22 -17.89 -8.41 22.42
CA ILE A 22 -16.58 -8.35 23.13
C ILE A 22 -16.70 -7.44 24.36
N ILE A 23 -17.13 -6.20 24.20
CA ILE A 23 -17.27 -5.25 25.32
C ILE A 23 -18.19 -5.79 26.42
N LYS A 24 -19.28 -6.47 26.05
CA LYS A 24 -20.20 -7.09 27.01
C LYS A 24 -19.53 -8.23 27.77
N LEU A 25 -18.83 -9.14 27.08
CA LEU A 25 -18.16 -10.29 27.68
C LEU A 25 -17.02 -9.86 28.59
N THR A 26 -16.22 -8.86 28.20
CA THR A 26 -15.15 -8.31 29.04
C THR A 26 -15.71 -7.62 30.29
N LYS A 27 -16.88 -6.98 30.20
CA LYS A 27 -17.55 -6.36 31.36
C LYS A 27 -18.17 -7.39 32.31
N VAL A 28 -18.73 -8.47 31.78
CA VAL A 28 -19.38 -9.53 32.58
C VAL A 28 -18.35 -10.40 33.30
N ASN A 29 -17.20 -10.66 32.68
CA ASN A 29 -16.13 -11.47 33.27
C ASN A 29 -15.06 -10.62 33.97
N ARG A 30 -15.43 -9.41 34.40
CA ARG A 30 -14.52 -8.46 35.04
C ARG A 30 -14.10 -9.01 36.42
N GLY A 31 -12.82 -9.39 36.54
CA GLY A 31 -12.25 -10.00 37.76
C GLY A 31 -11.72 -11.42 37.56
N GLN A 32 -11.95 -12.04 36.40
CA GLN A 32 -11.28 -13.29 36.02
C GLN A 32 -9.88 -13.03 35.44
N PRO A 33 -8.98 -14.04 35.48
CA PRO A 33 -7.69 -13.97 34.80
C PRO A 33 -7.86 -13.69 33.31
N GLU A 34 -6.98 -12.86 32.75
CA GLU A 34 -7.05 -12.38 31.36
C GLU A 34 -7.17 -13.51 30.34
N ASP A 35 -6.40 -14.59 30.51
CA ASP A 35 -6.43 -15.77 29.63
C ASP A 35 -7.80 -16.46 29.59
N GLN A 36 -8.52 -16.47 30.71
CA GLN A 36 -9.87 -17.04 30.77
C GLN A 36 -10.89 -16.13 30.08
N VAL A 37 -10.74 -14.81 30.24
CA VAL A 37 -11.60 -13.83 29.56
C VAL A 37 -11.39 -13.88 28.05
N LEU A 38 -10.14 -14.00 27.60
CA LEU A 38 -9.79 -14.13 26.18
C LEU A 38 -10.39 -15.40 25.58
N SER A 39 -10.22 -16.56 26.23
CA SER A 39 -10.77 -17.83 25.75
C SER A 39 -12.31 -17.79 25.61
N VAL A 40 -13.01 -17.19 26.60
CA VAL A 40 -14.47 -17.02 26.54
C VAL A 40 -14.87 -16.06 25.42
N VAL A 41 -14.14 -14.97 25.23
CA VAL A 41 -14.40 -14.00 24.15
C VAL A 41 -14.19 -14.64 22.78
N GLU A 42 -13.10 -15.38 22.59
CA GLU A 42 -12.80 -16.07 21.33
C GLU A 42 -13.88 -17.10 20.99
N ALA A 43 -14.23 -17.97 21.94
CA ALA A 43 -15.28 -18.98 21.74
C ALA A 43 -16.64 -18.35 21.39
N GLU A 44 -17.02 -17.28 22.09
CA GLU A 44 -18.33 -16.62 21.92
C GLU A 44 -18.39 -15.68 20.70
N THR A 45 -17.24 -15.28 20.14
CA THR A 45 -17.20 -14.38 18.98
C THR A 45 -16.78 -15.06 17.68
N SER A 46 -16.20 -16.27 17.74
CA SER A 46 -15.79 -17.06 16.58
C SER A 46 -16.89 -17.18 15.52
N GLY A 47 -18.12 -17.53 15.91
CA GLY A 47 -19.25 -17.60 14.95
C GLY A 47 -19.65 -16.25 14.33
N LEU A 48 -19.39 -15.13 14.99
CA LEU A 48 -19.61 -13.78 14.42
C LEU A 48 -18.48 -13.42 13.43
N PHE A 49 -17.27 -13.88 13.71
CA PHE A 49 -16.15 -13.77 12.77
C PHE A 49 -16.36 -14.65 11.54
N ASP A 50 -16.89 -15.87 11.69
CA ASP A 50 -17.23 -16.75 10.56
C ASP A 50 -18.32 -16.13 9.67
N GLN A 51 -19.31 -15.48 10.28
CA GLN A 51 -20.33 -14.73 9.54
C GLN A 51 -19.71 -13.54 8.78
N LEU A 52 -18.80 -12.80 9.41
CA LEU A 52 -18.08 -11.70 8.76
C LEU A 52 -17.22 -12.23 7.60
N LEU A 53 -16.49 -13.33 7.81
CA LEU A 53 -15.66 -14.00 6.82
C LEU A 53 -16.51 -14.52 5.64
N SER A 54 -17.69 -15.08 5.89
CA SER A 54 -18.62 -15.54 4.85
C SER A 54 -19.14 -14.40 3.97
N VAL A 55 -19.37 -13.21 4.56
CA VAL A 55 -19.73 -12.00 3.78
C VAL A 55 -18.56 -11.57 2.90
N TYR A 56 -17.32 -11.60 3.42
CA TYR A 56 -16.12 -11.31 2.63
C TYR A 56 -15.88 -12.34 1.52
N GLN A 57 -16.04 -13.64 1.82
CA GLN A 57 -15.92 -14.72 0.84
C GLN A 57 -17.02 -14.64 -0.23
N GLY A 58 -18.26 -14.32 0.13
CA GLY A 58 -19.35 -14.06 -0.81
C GLY A 58 -19.07 -12.88 -1.75
N ILE A 59 -18.40 -11.84 -1.26
CA ILE A 59 -17.95 -10.70 -2.09
C ILE A 59 -16.84 -11.12 -3.06
N LEU A 60 -15.98 -12.06 -2.66
CA LEU A 60 -14.88 -12.59 -3.48
C LEU A 60 -15.37 -13.60 -4.54
N THR A 61 -16.34 -14.46 -4.20
CA THR A 61 -16.87 -15.50 -5.10
C THR A 61 -17.87 -14.99 -6.13
N HIS A 62 -18.72 -14.00 -5.79
CA HIS A 62 -19.66 -13.39 -6.75
C HIS A 62 -18.98 -12.49 -7.80
N ASN A 63 -17.66 -12.32 -7.74
CA ASN A 63 -16.91 -11.45 -8.63
C ASN A 63 -15.92 -12.21 -9.53
N THR A 64 -15.98 -13.53 -9.68
CA THR A 64 -15.02 -14.25 -10.55
C THR A 64 -15.05 -13.79 -12.02
N ASP A 65 -16.23 -13.45 -12.56
CA ASP A 65 -16.35 -12.87 -13.91
C ASP A 65 -16.05 -11.37 -13.96
N ALA A 66 -16.31 -10.64 -12.86
CA ALA A 66 -15.95 -9.23 -12.74
C ALA A 66 -14.46 -9.01 -12.44
N ILE A 67 -13.77 -9.99 -11.83
CA ILE A 67 -12.33 -10.02 -11.56
C ILE A 67 -11.58 -10.36 -12.85
N LYS A 68 -12.10 -11.27 -13.68
CA LYS A 68 -11.53 -11.54 -15.01
C LYS A 68 -11.79 -10.39 -15.99
N SER A 69 -13.00 -9.84 -16.04
CA SER A 69 -13.28 -8.68 -16.89
C SER A 69 -12.60 -7.41 -16.39
N ARG A 70 -12.42 -7.23 -15.07
CA ARG A 70 -11.52 -6.19 -14.52
C ARG A 70 -10.05 -6.53 -14.62
N ALA A 71 -9.58 -7.77 -14.75
CA ALA A 71 -8.16 -8.01 -15.04
C ALA A 71 -7.83 -7.51 -16.45
N HIS A 72 -8.75 -7.69 -17.40
CA HIS A 72 -8.64 -7.14 -18.76
C HIS A 72 -8.94 -5.63 -18.82
N ALA A 73 -9.93 -5.14 -18.09
CA ALA A 73 -10.25 -3.71 -18.03
C ALA A 73 -9.30 -2.91 -17.13
N ALA A 74 -8.67 -3.51 -16.10
CA ALA A 74 -7.55 -2.95 -15.35
C ALA A 74 -6.27 -3.02 -16.16
N LYS A 75 -6.07 -4.01 -17.05
CA LYS A 75 -5.02 -3.89 -18.09
C LYS A 75 -5.23 -2.65 -18.99
N ARG A 76 -6.49 -2.23 -19.22
CA ARG A 76 -6.84 -1.01 -19.98
C ARG A 76 -7.00 0.26 -19.13
N SER A 77 -7.22 0.15 -17.82
CA SER A 77 -7.45 1.25 -16.85
C SER A 77 -6.26 1.49 -15.91
N GLN A 78 -5.29 0.58 -15.84
CA GLN A 78 -3.93 0.82 -15.33
C GLN A 78 -3.12 1.70 -16.30
N GLN A 79 -3.65 1.96 -17.49
CA GLN A 79 -3.29 3.11 -18.31
C GLN A 79 -4.10 4.35 -17.88
N ASN A 80 -4.13 4.65 -16.58
CA ASN A 80 -4.20 6.05 -16.17
C ASN A 80 -2.86 6.38 -15.51
N PRO A 81 -1.81 6.64 -16.32
CA PRO A 81 -0.46 6.91 -15.83
C PRO A 81 -0.44 8.11 -14.85
N ARG A 82 -1.44 9.00 -14.98
CA ARG A 82 -1.55 10.31 -14.31
C ARG A 82 -1.46 10.29 -12.79
N THR A 83 -1.91 9.24 -12.12
CA THR A 83 -1.95 9.20 -10.64
C THR A 83 -0.76 8.53 -9.98
N GLU A 84 0.13 7.84 -10.70
CA GLU A 84 1.32 7.17 -10.12
C GLU A 84 2.65 7.82 -10.54
N HIS A 85 2.64 8.87 -11.35
CA HIS A 85 3.85 9.49 -11.89
C HIS A 85 4.82 9.98 -10.82
N VAL A 86 4.35 10.70 -9.80
CA VAL A 86 5.24 11.27 -8.77
C VAL A 86 5.92 10.16 -7.97
N GLY A 87 5.17 9.12 -7.59
CA GLY A 87 5.71 7.94 -6.92
C GLY A 87 6.71 7.16 -7.77
N ARG A 88 6.44 7.01 -9.07
CA ARG A 88 7.36 6.38 -10.02
C ARG A 88 8.64 7.18 -10.25
N PHE A 89 8.54 8.49 -10.45
CA PHE A 89 9.71 9.38 -10.55
C PHE A 89 10.56 9.30 -9.28
N PHE A 90 9.93 9.26 -8.12
CA PHE A 90 10.62 9.10 -6.85
C PHE A 90 11.35 7.74 -6.75
N ILE A 91 10.67 6.64 -7.08
CA ILE A 91 11.28 5.30 -7.03
C ILE A 91 12.41 5.18 -8.04
N HIS A 92 12.27 5.76 -9.25
CA HIS A 92 13.28 5.66 -10.30
C HIS A 92 14.67 6.12 -9.82
N LEU A 93 14.71 7.14 -8.96
CA LEU A 93 15.95 7.67 -8.39
C LEU A 93 16.72 6.67 -7.52
N ILE A 94 16.05 5.64 -6.99
CA ILE A 94 16.61 4.61 -6.12
C ILE A 94 16.30 3.19 -6.64
N GLU A 95 15.81 3.09 -7.88
CA GLU A 95 15.25 1.85 -8.42
C GLU A 95 16.32 0.78 -8.57
N LYS A 96 17.52 1.18 -9.01
CA LYS A 96 18.65 0.27 -9.13
C LYS A 96 19.03 -0.32 -7.78
N GLU A 97 19.19 0.51 -6.76
CA GLU A 97 19.56 0.09 -5.41
C GLU A 97 18.47 -0.74 -4.73
N LEU A 98 17.19 -0.47 -5.03
CA LEU A 98 16.07 -1.30 -4.56
C LEU A 98 16.10 -2.71 -5.18
N HIS A 99 16.44 -2.84 -6.46
CA HIS A 99 16.61 -4.15 -7.10
C HIS A 99 17.82 -4.90 -6.55
N GLU A 100 18.93 -4.21 -6.31
CA GLU A 100 20.13 -4.78 -5.67
C GLU A 100 19.88 -5.22 -4.21
N SER A 101 18.83 -4.71 -3.57
CA SER A 101 18.46 -5.06 -2.19
C SER A 101 17.68 -6.38 -2.09
N GLU A 102 17.48 -7.10 -3.20
CA GLU A 102 16.76 -8.38 -3.26
C GLU A 102 15.40 -8.31 -2.54
N LEU A 103 14.65 -7.25 -2.86
CA LEU A 103 13.32 -7.03 -2.31
C LEU A 103 12.28 -7.71 -3.18
N HIS A 104 11.23 -8.21 -2.54
CA HIS A 104 10.13 -8.81 -3.27
C HIS A 104 9.44 -7.76 -4.18
N PRO A 105 9.22 -8.01 -5.48
CA PRO A 105 8.72 -7.00 -6.42
C PRO A 105 7.38 -6.36 -6.02
N SER A 106 6.53 -7.08 -5.28
CA SER A 106 5.24 -6.57 -4.80
C SER A 106 5.36 -5.37 -3.85
N VAL A 107 6.53 -5.14 -3.24
CA VAL A 107 6.75 -4.02 -2.32
C VAL A 107 7.01 -2.71 -3.04
N ILE A 108 7.56 -2.73 -4.26
CA ILE A 108 7.93 -1.52 -5.01
C ILE A 108 6.72 -0.60 -5.25
N PRO A 109 5.55 -1.09 -5.71
CA PRO A 109 4.36 -0.26 -5.85
C PRO A 109 3.88 0.35 -4.53
N VAL A 110 4.09 -0.34 -3.40
CA VAL A 110 3.73 0.17 -2.07
C VAL A 110 4.62 1.36 -1.70
N LEU A 111 5.93 1.23 -1.92
CA LEU A 111 6.90 2.29 -1.72
C LEU A 111 6.64 3.48 -2.63
N ALA A 112 6.29 3.27 -3.91
CA ALA A 112 5.91 4.36 -4.81
C ALA A 112 4.68 5.13 -4.30
N ARG A 113 3.68 4.41 -3.79
CA ARG A 113 2.44 5.01 -3.29
C ARG A 113 2.60 5.72 -1.95
N SER A 114 3.63 5.41 -1.17
CA SER A 114 3.90 6.09 0.10
C SER A 114 4.11 7.59 -0.10
N VAL A 115 4.61 8.00 -1.28
CA VAL A 115 4.86 9.40 -1.62
C VAL A 115 3.60 10.25 -1.48
N SER A 116 2.48 9.82 -2.06
CA SER A 116 1.20 10.53 -1.96
C SER A 116 0.68 10.68 -0.52
N LEU A 117 1.01 9.73 0.35
CA LEU A 117 0.59 9.75 1.75
C LEU A 117 1.41 10.74 2.56
N LEU A 118 2.70 10.86 2.23
CA LEU A 118 3.66 11.57 3.06
C LEU A 118 3.80 13.04 2.67
N ILE A 119 3.86 13.35 1.37
CA ILE A 119 4.04 14.74 0.90
C ILE A 119 2.73 15.54 0.83
N GLY A 120 1.58 14.86 1.00
CA GLY A 120 0.26 15.47 0.96
C GLY A 120 -0.25 15.76 -0.45
N ALA A 121 -1.56 15.97 -0.58
CA ALA A 121 -2.25 16.09 -1.87
C ALA A 121 -1.85 17.34 -2.67
N GLU A 122 -1.59 18.45 -1.98
CA GLU A 122 -1.22 19.71 -2.62
C GLU A 122 0.14 19.60 -3.32
N ALA A 123 1.19 19.21 -2.59
CA ALA A 123 2.51 19.02 -3.17
C ALA A 123 2.52 17.93 -4.24
N TYR A 124 1.76 16.85 -4.03
CA TYR A 124 1.60 15.80 -5.04
C TYR A 124 1.04 16.34 -6.36
N THR A 125 0.05 17.24 -6.29
CA THR A 125 -0.54 17.89 -7.47
C THR A 125 0.50 18.78 -8.15
N GLN A 126 1.23 19.60 -7.40
CA GLN A 126 2.29 20.46 -7.94
C GLN A 126 3.38 19.68 -8.68
N PHE A 127 3.81 18.53 -8.13
CA PHE A 127 4.78 17.68 -8.81
C PHE A 127 4.19 16.97 -10.02
N SER A 128 2.92 16.56 -9.95
CA SER A 128 2.23 15.97 -11.10
C SER A 128 2.19 16.94 -12.28
N ASP A 129 1.90 18.22 -12.03
CA ASP A 129 1.89 19.26 -13.07
C ASP A 129 3.28 19.49 -13.67
N LYS A 130 4.33 19.54 -12.82
CA LYS A 130 5.72 19.65 -13.30
C LYS A 130 6.14 18.47 -14.18
N ILE A 131 5.79 17.26 -13.76
CA ILE A 131 6.06 16.04 -14.54
C ILE A 131 5.30 16.08 -15.86
N GLN A 132 4.03 16.50 -15.84
CA GLN A 132 3.21 16.60 -17.05
C GLN A 132 3.82 17.56 -18.07
N HIS A 133 4.29 18.74 -17.64
CA HIS A 133 5.01 19.67 -18.52
C HIS A 133 6.31 19.08 -19.07
N LEU A 134 7.03 18.30 -18.26
CA LEU A 134 8.25 17.64 -18.71
C LEU A 134 7.96 16.57 -19.78
N ILE A 135 6.90 15.78 -19.60
CA ILE A 135 6.44 14.79 -20.59
C ILE A 135 6.07 15.48 -21.90
N GLU A 136 5.28 16.55 -21.84
CA GLU A 136 4.91 17.31 -23.04
C GLU A 136 6.11 17.93 -23.76
N PHE A 137 7.12 18.35 -23.00
CA PHE A 137 8.37 18.82 -23.56
C PHE A 137 9.15 17.69 -24.25
N ALA A 138 9.25 16.52 -23.61
CA ALA A 138 9.92 15.34 -24.16
C ALA A 138 9.27 14.87 -25.46
N ASP A 139 7.94 14.73 -25.47
CA ASP A 139 7.15 14.34 -26.64
C ASP A 139 7.40 15.27 -27.84
N LYS A 140 7.44 16.59 -27.60
CA LYS A 140 7.68 17.59 -28.65
C LYS A 140 9.09 17.53 -29.25
N HIS A 141 10.06 17.02 -28.50
CA HIS A 141 11.47 16.96 -28.92
C HIS A 141 11.90 15.53 -29.28
N GLY A 142 10.98 14.56 -29.26
CA GLY A 142 11.26 13.16 -29.59
C GLY A 142 12.14 12.46 -28.56
N PHE A 143 12.20 12.97 -27.32
CA PHE A 143 12.89 12.29 -26.24
C PHE A 143 12.07 11.10 -25.74
N ASP A 144 12.72 9.95 -25.56
CA ASP A 144 12.09 8.83 -24.87
C ASP A 144 12.03 9.06 -23.34
N TYR A 145 11.35 8.16 -22.63
CA TYR A 145 11.11 8.29 -21.19
C TYR A 145 12.42 8.26 -20.38
N ASP A 146 13.40 7.44 -20.77
CA ASP A 146 14.66 7.30 -20.06
C ASP A 146 15.55 8.55 -20.29
N GLN A 147 15.57 9.07 -21.51
CA GLN A 147 16.21 10.34 -21.85
C GLN A 147 15.57 11.51 -21.10
N MET A 148 14.24 11.52 -20.98
CA MET A 148 13.52 12.52 -20.19
C MET A 148 13.90 12.45 -18.71
N LEU A 149 13.98 11.26 -18.12
CA LEU A 149 14.37 11.08 -16.72
C LEU A 149 15.85 11.42 -16.48
N ALA A 150 16.73 11.10 -17.42
CA ALA A 150 18.15 11.44 -17.38
C ALA A 150 18.42 12.94 -17.60
N SER A 151 17.45 13.69 -18.15
CA SER A 151 17.56 15.13 -18.35
C SER A 151 17.70 15.88 -17.02
N LYS A 152 18.37 17.04 -17.06
CA LYS A 152 18.50 17.90 -15.87
C LYS A 152 17.14 18.25 -15.24
N PRO A 153 16.10 18.67 -15.99
CA PRO A 153 14.76 18.87 -15.43
C PRO A 153 14.17 17.60 -14.77
N GLY A 154 14.37 16.43 -15.36
CA GLY A 154 13.93 15.15 -14.78
C GLY A 154 14.59 14.89 -13.44
N GLN A 155 15.92 14.99 -13.38
CA GLN A 155 16.69 14.82 -12.15
C GLN A 155 16.33 15.84 -11.06
N ASP A 156 16.12 17.11 -11.44
CA ASP A 156 15.75 18.17 -10.50
C ASP A 156 14.36 17.92 -9.88
N ILE A 157 13.40 17.44 -10.67
CA ILE A 157 12.08 17.03 -10.17
C ILE A 157 12.22 15.84 -9.22
N MET A 158 12.95 14.78 -9.62
CA MET A 158 13.16 13.59 -8.79
C MET A 158 13.80 13.95 -7.43
N LYS A 159 14.88 14.76 -7.44
CA LYS A 159 15.54 15.25 -6.23
C LYS A 159 14.61 16.09 -5.36
N SER A 160 13.76 16.92 -5.97
CA SER A 160 12.79 17.75 -5.24
C SER A 160 11.75 16.91 -4.51
N ILE A 161 11.18 15.90 -5.18
CA ILE A 161 10.23 14.95 -4.57
C ILE A 161 10.93 14.21 -3.43
N PHE A 162 12.15 13.75 -3.65
CA PHE A 162 12.93 13.00 -2.66
C PHE A 162 13.24 13.81 -1.41
N ASN A 163 13.68 15.06 -1.57
CA ASN A 163 13.98 15.97 -0.46
C ASN A 163 12.73 16.31 0.36
N MET A 164 11.59 16.52 -0.31
CA MET A 164 10.32 16.74 0.36
C MET A 164 9.88 15.50 1.14
N TYR A 165 9.92 14.33 0.50
CA TYR A 165 9.60 13.05 1.14
C TYR A 165 10.46 12.84 2.39
N ARG A 166 11.78 13.05 2.29
CA ARG A 166 12.72 12.94 3.41
C ARG A 166 12.42 13.92 4.54
N THR A 167 12.00 15.14 4.21
CA THR A 167 11.66 16.18 5.20
C THR A 167 10.38 15.79 5.96
N GLU A 168 9.34 15.41 5.23
CA GLU A 168 8.07 14.98 5.82
C GLU A 168 8.21 13.69 6.64
N LEU A 169 9.09 12.77 6.21
CA LEU A 169 9.38 11.55 6.96
C LEU A 169 9.94 11.84 8.36
N LYS A 170 10.77 12.89 8.49
CA LYS A 170 11.32 13.32 9.80
C LYS A 170 10.22 13.93 10.68
N ASN A 171 9.25 14.60 10.08
CA ASN A 171 8.18 15.31 10.76
C ASN A 171 7.01 14.38 11.17
N ASN A 172 6.81 13.27 10.44
CA ASN A 172 5.68 12.38 10.63
C ASN A 172 6.12 10.96 10.99
N ARG A 173 6.32 10.69 12.28
CA ARG A 173 6.76 9.36 12.76
C ARG A 173 5.72 8.26 12.54
N GLY A 174 4.43 8.60 12.51
CA GLY A 174 3.34 7.63 12.33
C GLY A 174 3.25 7.05 10.92
N ILE A 175 3.92 7.65 9.93
CA ILE A 175 3.92 7.12 8.56
C ILE A 175 4.64 5.78 8.46
N LEU A 176 5.62 5.50 9.34
CA LEU A 176 6.38 4.26 9.29
C LEU A 176 5.51 3.05 9.62
N ASP A 177 4.62 3.18 10.60
CA ASP A 177 3.69 2.11 10.97
C ASP A 177 2.65 1.89 9.87
N ILE A 178 2.17 2.98 9.24
CA ILE A 178 1.27 2.89 8.08
C ILE A 178 1.97 2.18 6.92
N LEU A 179 3.24 2.49 6.67
CA LEU A 179 4.01 1.88 5.59
C LEU A 179 4.28 0.40 5.85
N LYS A 180 4.65 0.03 7.09
CA LYS A 180 4.78 -1.37 7.52
C LYS A 180 3.52 -2.17 7.25
N ASN A 181 2.36 -1.66 7.70
CA ASN A 181 1.08 -2.34 7.51
C ASN A 181 0.75 -2.52 6.03
N ARG A 182 1.06 -1.54 5.17
CA ARG A 182 0.83 -1.65 3.73
C ARG A 182 1.77 -2.63 3.04
N LEU A 183 3.01 -2.75 3.52
CA LEU A 183 3.97 -3.73 3.02
C LEU A 183 3.53 -5.14 3.41
N ASP A 184 3.08 -5.31 4.66
CA ASP A 184 2.52 -6.56 5.17
C ASP A 184 1.29 -6.99 4.36
N GLU A 185 0.30 -6.10 4.22
CA GLU A 185 -0.90 -6.33 3.40
C GLU A 185 -0.54 -6.75 1.97
N ALA A 186 0.45 -6.10 1.33
CA ALA A 186 0.84 -6.41 -0.04
C ALA A 186 1.54 -7.76 -0.19
N LEU A 187 2.31 -8.18 0.82
CA LEU A 187 2.99 -9.47 0.83
C LEU A 187 2.02 -10.61 1.17
N VAL A 188 1.07 -10.39 2.08
CA VAL A 188 -0.05 -11.31 2.35
C VAL A 188 -0.94 -11.47 1.11
N ASP A 189 -1.30 -10.37 0.45
CA ASP A 189 -2.08 -10.42 -0.80
C ASP A 189 -1.34 -11.19 -1.91
N TYR A 190 -0.01 -11.07 -1.95
CA TYR A 190 0.82 -11.80 -2.90
C TYR A 190 0.84 -13.30 -2.60
N SER A 191 1.10 -13.69 -1.34
CA SER A 191 1.18 -15.09 -0.91
C SER A 191 -0.13 -15.85 -1.11
N ILE A 192 -1.28 -15.18 -0.90
CA ILE A 192 -2.61 -15.75 -1.19
C ILE A 192 -2.79 -16.03 -2.69
N ARG A 193 -2.25 -15.17 -3.56
CA ARG A 193 -2.42 -15.28 -5.02
C ARG A 193 -1.42 -16.24 -5.68
N HIS A 194 -0.28 -16.48 -5.03
CA HIS A 194 0.81 -17.33 -5.53
C HIS A 194 1.24 -18.30 -4.41
N PRO A 195 0.38 -19.23 -3.99
CA PRO A 195 0.67 -20.15 -2.89
C PRO A 195 1.92 -21.02 -3.15
N GLU A 196 2.27 -21.24 -4.41
CA GLU A 196 3.49 -21.94 -4.85
C GLU A 196 4.80 -21.18 -4.61
N ASP A 197 4.74 -19.88 -4.35
CA ASP A 197 5.89 -18.96 -4.26
C ASP A 197 6.06 -18.42 -2.82
N THR A 198 5.56 -19.15 -1.83
CA THR A 198 5.39 -18.68 -0.43
C THR A 198 6.54 -19.00 0.52
N ASP A 199 7.71 -19.38 0.00
CA ASP A 199 8.87 -19.75 0.82
C ASP A 199 9.64 -18.52 1.36
N PHE A 200 8.93 -17.45 1.73
CA PHE A 200 9.49 -16.24 2.29
C PHE A 200 8.76 -15.78 3.57
N ASN A 201 9.53 -15.40 4.59
CA ASN A 201 8.98 -14.84 5.82
C ASN A 201 8.47 -13.41 5.57
N ILE A 202 7.17 -13.19 5.74
CA ILE A 202 6.52 -11.90 5.48
C ILE A 202 7.07 -10.82 6.41
N GLU A 203 7.16 -11.07 7.71
CA GLU A 203 7.63 -10.10 8.70
C GLU A 203 9.08 -9.68 8.44
N GLU A 204 9.95 -10.65 8.13
CA GLU A 204 11.33 -10.40 7.75
C GLU A 204 11.42 -9.60 6.44
N SER A 205 10.57 -9.93 5.45
CA SER A 205 10.51 -9.23 4.16
C SER A 205 10.04 -7.78 4.31
N VAL A 206 9.04 -7.53 5.16
CA VAL A 206 8.60 -6.17 5.52
C VAL A 206 9.73 -5.40 6.18
N GLY A 207 10.41 -6.01 7.16
CA GLY A 207 11.56 -5.41 7.85
C GLY A 207 12.70 -5.06 6.89
N LYS A 208 13.09 -6.00 6.02
CA LYS A 208 14.14 -5.81 4.99
C LYS A 208 13.76 -4.69 4.02
N ALA A 209 12.54 -4.71 3.48
CA ALA A 209 12.05 -3.70 2.54
C ALA A 209 12.04 -2.30 3.17
N LEU A 210 11.51 -2.17 4.39
CA LEU A 210 11.46 -0.88 5.07
C LEU A 210 12.86 -0.37 5.39
N ASN A 211 13.75 -1.20 5.93
CA ASN A 211 15.09 -0.78 6.31
C ASN A 211 15.93 -0.39 5.09
N ALA A 212 15.87 -1.18 4.01
CA ALA A 212 16.55 -0.86 2.75
C ALA A 212 16.04 0.48 2.20
N PHE A 213 14.72 0.64 2.11
CA PHE A 213 14.10 1.87 1.62
C PHE A 213 14.48 3.09 2.46
N LEU A 214 14.40 3.01 3.80
CA LEU A 214 14.78 4.11 4.69
C LEU A 214 16.25 4.46 4.59
N SER A 215 17.13 3.46 4.45
CA SER A 215 18.57 3.66 4.23
C SER A 215 18.81 4.45 2.95
N LEU A 216 18.13 4.10 1.86
CA LEU A 216 18.24 4.82 0.58
C LEU A 216 17.70 6.26 0.69
N VAL A 217 16.54 6.44 1.32
CA VAL A 217 15.94 7.76 1.58
C VAL A 217 16.85 8.66 2.44
N GLN A 218 17.57 8.08 3.40
CA GLN A 218 18.47 8.82 4.28
C GLN A 218 19.84 9.11 3.67
N LYS A 219 20.41 8.16 2.91
CA LYS A 219 21.69 8.32 2.22
C LYS A 219 21.63 9.40 1.13
N GLY A 220 20.44 9.65 0.58
CA GLY A 220 20.12 10.81 -0.26
C GLY A 220 21.11 10.99 -1.40
N VAL A 221 20.90 10.25 -2.51
CA VAL A 221 21.58 10.40 -3.81
C VAL A 221 22.97 11.04 -3.69
N ALA A 222 23.88 10.31 -3.02
CA ALA A 222 25.28 10.68 -2.97
C ALA A 222 25.96 10.09 -4.22
N LYS A 223 25.81 10.79 -5.35
CA LYS A 223 26.82 11.11 -6.38
C LYS A 223 26.14 11.62 -7.64
#